data_AF-A0A3M2CQ64-F1
#
_entry.id   AF-A0A3M2CQ64-F1
#
_cell.length_a   1.000
_cell.length_b   1.000
_cell.length_c   1.000
_cell.angle_alpha   90.00
_cell.angle_beta   90.00
_cell.angle_gamma   90.00
#
_symmetry.space_group_name_H-M   'P 1'
#
loop_
_entity.id
_entity.type
_entity.pdbx_description
1 polymer ?
#
loop_
_entity_poly.entity_id
_entity_poly.type
_entity_poly.pdbx_seq_one_letter_code
_entity_poly.pdbx_strand_id
1 'polypeptide(L)'
;MNRMFALIPFLFAAAALAQSAPEGNAHPATQIIAEVGEDVQNPFGQPIPASMTIAEKKAFADALDLSPLADLAVFHNGRVKIFETLAAESVLMMTGRHKHFDLDRSGDKVVKVSFDPMFTLLDVMIDPSYYVDRPTIGVSYLPLRQQILQRAIEDSRLREGWLKTGMISPRMADQLVMPVLDAHQGEDQYRRAAMQVDRSLGIFVNSWKNLEMVAPESKDKPWLHIGHLPGDHPARLAAMTLANAWRAGDAEKANGAIRELAAVLPTINAEVYPKGRRSLESFYNNANAFEYGYWVYLVSLVSLILAFGTGRKWLVAIGVGTLVIAMALHGLGFGLRWAIAERFPIQNQFESMTGVSLFAAIVGFVVMVLKKQWLYGAAAAATGFLVLITATQTGIPGQHIEREAAILNTSVLLKYHVTTVLTSYGLIALGFIISLFYLATHYGAKYFGRSEAELVAAGALGTGETGVSLGTQRTLKDLDTATMTILQLAFWTLGVGILLGAWWADHSWGRWWAFDPKETWALVTWIVYLIVIHVRFTNLKDRGLTTAWLSVAGFVVMLWTYFGVNLLLPGLHAYA
;
A
#
# COMPACT_ATOMS: atom_id res chain seq x y z
N MET A 1 -37.61 26.64 -6.03
CA MET A 1 -38.09 25.84 -7.18
C MET A 1 -36.88 25.42 -8.00
N ASN A 2 -36.49 24.15 -7.82
CA ASN A 2 -35.60 23.27 -8.60
C ASN A 2 -34.61 23.87 -9.62
N ARG A 3 -33.30 23.66 -9.37
CA ARG A 3 -32.34 22.91 -10.23
C ARG A 3 -30.90 23.21 -9.79
N MET A 4 -30.35 22.44 -8.85
CA MET A 4 -28.89 22.34 -8.67
C MET A 4 -28.44 21.09 -7.89
N PHE A 5 -29.11 19.96 -8.10
CA PHE A 5 -28.64 18.65 -7.66
C PHE A 5 -28.75 17.69 -8.85
N ALA A 6 -27.77 17.75 -9.73
CA ALA A 6 -27.51 16.71 -10.71
C ALA A 6 -26.06 16.85 -11.13
N LEU A 7 -25.21 15.98 -10.57
CA LEU A 7 -23.98 15.41 -11.17
C LEU A 7 -23.17 14.74 -10.05
N ILE A 8 -23.66 13.60 -9.58
CA ILE A 8 -22.80 12.52 -9.10
C ILE A 8 -22.99 11.42 -10.13
N PRO A 9 -22.01 11.11 -10.98
CA PRO A 9 -22.14 9.92 -11.80
C PRO A 9 -22.06 8.74 -10.81
N PHE A 10 -23.17 8.02 -10.71
CA PHE A 10 -23.17 6.64 -10.24
C PHE A 10 -22.19 5.89 -11.14
N LEU A 11 -20.96 5.69 -10.66
CA LEU A 11 -19.94 4.92 -11.34
C LEU A 11 -20.28 3.45 -11.13
N PHE A 12 -21.03 2.91 -12.10
CA PHE A 12 -21.30 1.49 -12.24
C PHE A 12 -19.97 0.72 -12.21
N ALA A 13 -19.88 -0.28 -11.33
CA ALA A 13 -18.84 -1.29 -11.41
C ALA A 13 -18.98 -1.99 -12.77
N ALA A 14 -18.00 -1.79 -13.66
CA ALA A 14 -17.86 -2.66 -14.82
C ALA A 14 -17.70 -4.09 -14.29
N ALA A 15 -18.40 -5.06 -14.87
CA ALA A 15 -18.20 -6.46 -14.55
C ALA A 15 -16.70 -6.78 -14.68
N ALA A 16 -16.09 -7.35 -13.63
CA ALA A 16 -14.69 -7.75 -13.66
C ALA A 16 -14.49 -8.71 -14.85
N LEU A 17 -13.66 -8.33 -15.81
CA LEU A 17 -13.49 -9.05 -17.07
C LEU A 17 -12.45 -10.18 -16.96
N ALA A 18 -11.79 -10.32 -15.81
CA ALA A 18 -10.69 -11.28 -15.61
C ALA A 18 -10.47 -11.80 -14.16
N GLN A 19 -11.36 -11.51 -13.20
CA GLN A 19 -11.23 -12.04 -11.83
C GLN A 19 -12.30 -13.10 -11.55
N SER A 20 -11.87 -14.31 -11.20
CA SER A 20 -12.72 -15.30 -10.56
C SER A 20 -12.65 -15.10 -9.04
N ALA A 21 -13.69 -14.49 -8.47
CA ALA A 21 -13.87 -14.51 -7.02
C ALA A 21 -14.14 -15.97 -6.58
N PRO A 22 -13.49 -16.48 -5.53
CA PRO A 22 -13.78 -17.82 -5.01
C PRO A 22 -15.18 -17.87 -4.40
N GLU A 23 -15.75 -19.07 -4.32
CA GLU A 23 -17.06 -19.28 -3.70
C GLU A 23 -17.01 -19.18 -2.16
N GLY A 24 -17.99 -18.51 -1.56
CA GLY A 24 -18.22 -18.47 -0.11
C GLY A 24 -17.39 -17.43 0.67
N ASN A 25 -17.26 -17.63 1.99
CA ASN A 25 -16.47 -16.77 2.89
C ASN A 25 -14.97 -17.15 2.94
N ALA A 26 -14.50 -17.98 1.99
CA ALA A 26 -13.11 -18.39 1.95
C ALA A 26 -12.23 -17.21 1.55
N HIS A 27 -11.23 -16.89 2.38
CA HIS A 27 -10.06 -16.13 1.96
C HIS A 27 -9.15 -17.11 1.24
N PRO A 28 -9.13 -17.15 -0.10
CA PRO A 28 -8.13 -17.95 -0.77
C PRO A 28 -6.76 -17.45 -0.31
N ALA A 29 -5.88 -18.35 0.10
CA ALA A 29 -4.53 -17.95 0.43
C ALA A 29 -3.91 -17.26 -0.79
N THR A 30 -3.15 -16.18 -0.55
CA THR A 30 -2.35 -15.54 -1.58
C THR A 30 -1.49 -16.61 -2.27
N GLN A 31 -1.71 -16.81 -3.56
CA GLN A 31 -0.99 -17.82 -4.31
C GLN A 31 0.33 -17.22 -4.78
N ILE A 32 1.35 -17.38 -3.94
CA ILE A 32 2.69 -16.84 -4.19
C ILE A 32 3.38 -17.59 -5.33
N ILE A 33 3.15 -18.91 -5.40
CA ILE A 33 3.65 -19.81 -6.45
C ILE A 33 2.45 -20.45 -7.15
N ALA A 34 2.39 -20.36 -8.47
CA ALA A 34 1.35 -21.00 -9.27
C ALA A 34 1.42 -22.53 -9.16
N GLU A 35 0.25 -23.15 -9.14
CA GLU A 35 0.10 -24.60 -9.20
C GLU A 35 0.16 -25.04 -10.65
N VAL A 36 1.33 -25.51 -11.08
CA VAL A 36 1.50 -26.12 -12.41
C VAL A 36 1.47 -27.65 -12.29
N GLY A 37 0.95 -28.32 -13.31
CA GLY A 37 0.94 -29.79 -13.38
C GLY A 37 2.34 -30.38 -13.23
N GLU A 38 2.43 -31.60 -12.70
CA GLU A 38 3.71 -32.30 -12.47
C GLU A 38 4.50 -32.54 -13.77
N ASP A 39 3.82 -32.54 -14.91
CA ASP A 39 4.36 -32.69 -16.26
C ASP A 39 4.99 -31.41 -16.84
N VAL A 40 4.74 -30.26 -16.20
CA VAL A 40 5.21 -28.96 -16.69
C VAL A 40 6.65 -28.72 -16.29
N GLN A 41 7.54 -28.67 -17.29
CA GLN A 41 8.96 -28.41 -17.09
C GLN A 41 9.29 -26.92 -17.12
N ASN A 42 10.36 -26.54 -16.41
CA ASN A 42 10.92 -25.19 -16.46
C ASN A 42 11.23 -24.80 -17.92
N PRO A 43 10.67 -23.69 -18.45
CA PRO A 43 10.88 -23.25 -19.82
C PRO A 43 12.30 -22.83 -20.15
N PHE A 44 13.14 -22.66 -19.13
CA PHE A 44 14.57 -22.38 -19.25
C PHE A 44 15.44 -23.65 -19.15
N GLY A 45 14.81 -24.82 -19.12
CA GLY A 45 15.48 -26.11 -18.94
C GLY A 45 15.95 -26.33 -17.50
N GLN A 46 16.78 -27.35 -17.30
CA GLN A 46 17.36 -27.64 -16.00
C GLN A 46 18.36 -26.55 -15.59
N PRO A 47 18.43 -26.17 -14.30
CA PRO A 47 19.46 -25.26 -13.82
C PRO A 47 20.85 -25.85 -14.06
N ILE A 48 21.66 -25.16 -14.86
CA ILE A 48 23.07 -25.50 -15.05
C ILE A 48 23.88 -24.34 -14.44
N PRO A 49 24.83 -24.62 -13.53
CA PRO A 49 25.60 -23.56 -12.91
C PRO A 49 26.36 -22.72 -13.94
N ALA A 50 26.13 -21.41 -13.94
CA ALA A 50 26.94 -20.48 -14.74
C ALA A 50 28.14 -19.98 -13.93
N SER A 51 29.27 -19.78 -14.60
CA SER A 51 30.55 -19.42 -13.95
C SER A 51 30.82 -17.92 -13.88
N MET A 52 29.81 -17.06 -14.03
CA MET A 52 30.04 -15.61 -14.08
C MET A 52 30.45 -15.05 -12.72
N THR A 53 31.49 -14.23 -12.74
CA THR A 53 31.83 -13.33 -11.64
C THR A 53 30.76 -12.24 -11.48
N ILE A 54 30.77 -11.53 -10.34
CA ILE A 54 29.83 -10.42 -10.09
C ILE A 54 29.99 -9.33 -11.17
N ALA A 55 31.23 -9.02 -11.54
CA ALA A 55 31.54 -8.01 -12.55
C ALA A 55 31.02 -8.42 -13.94
N GLU A 56 31.27 -9.66 -14.36
CA GLU A 56 30.74 -10.20 -15.63
C GLU A 56 29.21 -10.22 -15.63
N LYS A 57 28.58 -10.67 -14.52
CA LYS A 57 27.13 -10.70 -14.41
C LYS A 57 26.51 -9.29 -14.42
N LYS A 58 27.18 -8.30 -13.85
CA LYS A 58 26.75 -6.90 -13.93
C LYS A 58 26.90 -6.34 -15.34
N ALA A 59 28.02 -6.60 -16.02
CA ALA A 59 28.23 -6.18 -17.41
C ALA A 59 27.19 -6.82 -18.34
N PHE A 60 26.88 -8.10 -18.12
CA PHE A 60 25.82 -8.81 -18.83
C PHE A 60 24.45 -8.18 -18.56
N ALA A 61 24.09 -7.91 -17.30
CA ALA A 61 22.84 -7.25 -16.93
C ALA A 61 22.68 -5.87 -17.59
N ASP A 62 23.76 -5.08 -17.67
CA ASP A 62 23.76 -3.74 -18.30
C ASP A 62 23.63 -3.79 -19.83
N ALA A 63 24.02 -4.90 -20.46
CA ALA A 63 23.91 -5.11 -21.90
C ALA A 63 22.55 -5.66 -22.34
N LEU A 64 21.68 -6.07 -21.40
CA LEU A 64 20.35 -6.58 -21.69
C LEU A 64 19.32 -5.46 -21.86
N ASP A 65 18.46 -5.59 -22.87
CA ASP A 65 17.24 -4.79 -23.03
C ASP A 65 16.03 -5.64 -22.59
N LEU A 66 15.60 -5.45 -21.34
CA LEU A 66 14.44 -6.13 -20.76
C LEU A 66 13.12 -5.42 -21.04
N SER A 67 13.16 -4.24 -21.67
CA SER A 67 11.96 -3.43 -21.95
C SER A 67 10.88 -4.18 -22.76
N PRO A 68 11.21 -5.09 -23.71
CA PRO A 68 10.20 -5.87 -24.42
C PRO A 68 9.43 -6.87 -23.54
N LEU A 69 10.01 -7.31 -22.42
CA LEU A 69 9.31 -8.22 -21.48
C LEU A 69 8.46 -7.46 -20.47
N ALA A 70 8.79 -6.20 -20.17
CA ALA A 70 8.24 -5.46 -19.04
C ALA A 70 6.70 -5.44 -19.04
N ASP A 71 6.10 -5.21 -20.20
CA ASP A 71 4.65 -5.07 -20.36
C ASP A 71 3.94 -6.40 -20.68
N LEU A 72 4.63 -7.55 -20.75
CA LEU A 72 4.00 -8.82 -21.07
C LEU A 72 3.01 -9.24 -19.98
N ALA A 73 1.84 -9.71 -20.42
CA ALA A 73 0.81 -10.21 -19.53
C ALA A 73 1.23 -11.54 -18.90
N VAL A 74 1.07 -11.61 -17.58
CA VAL A 74 1.23 -12.82 -16.78
C VAL A 74 0.07 -12.93 -15.81
N PHE A 75 -0.57 -14.10 -15.77
CA PHE A 75 -1.54 -14.39 -14.74
C PHE A 75 -0.81 -14.79 -13.46
N HIS A 76 -1.11 -14.12 -12.35
CA HIS A 76 -0.50 -14.44 -11.06
C HIS A 76 -1.39 -13.95 -9.94
N ASN A 77 -1.60 -14.82 -8.94
CA ASN A 77 -2.39 -14.51 -7.75
C ASN A 77 -3.81 -13.99 -8.08
N GLY A 78 -4.48 -14.65 -9.03
CA GLY A 78 -5.89 -14.42 -9.36
C GLY A 78 -6.19 -13.20 -10.23
N ARG A 79 -5.17 -12.55 -10.81
CA ARG A 79 -5.34 -11.50 -11.83
C ARG A 79 -4.26 -11.57 -12.90
N VAL A 80 -4.54 -10.95 -14.04
CA VAL A 80 -3.50 -10.65 -15.03
C VAL A 80 -2.78 -9.37 -14.61
N LYS A 81 -1.45 -9.42 -14.58
CA LYS A 81 -0.54 -8.30 -14.33
C LYS A 81 0.52 -8.23 -15.42
N ILE A 82 1.36 -7.19 -15.40
CA ILE A 82 2.55 -7.14 -16.26
C ILE A 82 3.74 -7.85 -15.61
N PHE A 83 4.65 -8.38 -16.41
CA PHE A 83 5.83 -9.10 -15.94
C PHE A 83 6.73 -8.24 -15.03
N GLU A 84 6.85 -6.94 -15.32
CA GLU A 84 7.56 -5.98 -14.46
C GLU A 84 6.99 -5.97 -13.02
N THR A 85 5.66 -5.95 -12.87
CA THR A 85 5.01 -6.01 -11.55
C THR A 85 5.31 -7.34 -10.87
N LEU A 86 5.19 -8.46 -11.58
CA LEU A 86 5.50 -9.80 -11.03
C LEU A 86 6.95 -9.86 -10.52
N ALA A 87 7.89 -9.30 -11.29
CA ALA A 87 9.30 -9.26 -10.93
C ALA A 87 9.56 -8.40 -9.68
N ALA A 88 9.03 -7.18 -9.64
CA ALA A 88 9.18 -6.30 -8.49
C ALA A 88 8.58 -6.92 -7.21
N GLU A 89 7.40 -7.51 -7.31
CA GLU A 89 6.73 -8.21 -6.20
C GLU A 89 7.53 -9.42 -5.72
N SER A 90 7.96 -10.28 -6.64
CA SER A 90 8.71 -11.50 -6.32
C SER A 90 10.05 -11.20 -5.67
N VAL A 91 10.79 -10.21 -6.20
CA VAL A 91 12.09 -9.80 -5.65
C VAL A 91 11.93 -9.14 -4.28
N LEU A 92 10.90 -8.31 -4.08
CA LEU A 92 10.60 -7.73 -2.78
C LEU A 92 10.26 -8.82 -1.74
N MET A 93 9.40 -9.76 -2.09
CA MET A 93 9.02 -10.86 -1.18
C MET A 93 10.19 -11.79 -0.88
N MET A 94 11.05 -12.09 -1.87
CA MET A 94 12.21 -12.96 -1.71
C MET A 94 13.34 -12.31 -0.89
N THR A 95 13.68 -11.05 -1.20
CA THR A 95 14.87 -10.38 -0.67
C THR A 95 14.57 -9.39 0.47
N GLY A 96 13.30 -8.99 0.64
CA GLY A 96 12.91 -7.88 1.51
C GLY A 96 13.34 -6.50 0.98
N ARG A 97 13.74 -6.40 -0.30
CA ARG A 97 14.23 -5.18 -0.94
C ARG A 97 13.62 -5.02 -2.33
N HIS A 98 13.38 -3.78 -2.76
CA HIS A 98 12.91 -3.49 -4.13
C HIS A 98 13.91 -3.86 -5.22
N LYS A 99 15.20 -3.89 -4.91
CA LYS A 99 16.26 -4.35 -5.81
C LYS A 99 17.18 -5.29 -5.05
N HIS A 100 17.46 -6.44 -5.65
CA HIS A 100 18.52 -7.31 -5.14
C HIS A 100 19.88 -6.63 -5.33
N PHE A 101 20.80 -6.94 -4.42
CA PHE A 101 22.16 -6.48 -4.54
C PHE A 101 23.12 -7.52 -3.99
N ASP A 102 24.31 -7.49 -4.54
CA ASP A 102 25.44 -8.28 -4.11
C ASP A 102 26.56 -7.37 -3.60
N LEU A 103 27.54 -7.97 -2.93
CA LEU A 103 28.71 -7.30 -2.39
C LEU A 103 29.95 -7.82 -3.13
N ASP A 104 30.46 -7.01 -4.05
CA ASP A 104 31.74 -7.28 -4.69
C ASP A 104 32.89 -6.98 -3.72
N ARG A 105 33.73 -7.99 -3.49
CA ARG A 105 34.88 -7.97 -2.60
C ARG A 105 36.20 -8.23 -3.33
N SER A 106 36.18 -8.19 -4.67
CA SER A 106 37.37 -8.45 -5.50
C SER A 106 38.43 -7.34 -5.41
N GLY A 107 38.05 -6.11 -5.06
CA GLY A 107 38.95 -4.97 -4.86
C GLY A 107 39.15 -4.56 -3.39
N ASP A 108 39.95 -3.52 -3.16
CA ASP A 108 40.29 -3.00 -1.82
C ASP A 108 39.06 -2.49 -1.02
N LYS A 109 37.96 -2.17 -1.71
CA LYS A 109 36.71 -1.70 -1.12
C LYS A 109 35.58 -2.64 -1.48
N VAL A 110 34.71 -2.91 -0.50
CA VAL A 110 33.46 -3.64 -0.74
C VAL A 110 32.50 -2.73 -1.49
N VAL A 111 32.11 -3.12 -2.70
CA VAL A 111 31.20 -2.36 -3.56
C VAL A 111 29.84 -3.07 -3.63
N LYS A 112 28.77 -2.30 -3.41
CA LYS A 112 27.40 -2.79 -3.57
C LYS A 112 27.04 -2.77 -5.06
N VAL A 113 26.72 -3.93 -5.63
CA VAL A 113 26.29 -4.08 -7.02
C VAL A 113 24.80 -4.42 -7.01
N SER A 114 23.96 -3.53 -7.52
CA SER A 114 22.50 -3.73 -7.54
C SER A 114 22.02 -4.18 -8.91
N PHE A 115 20.99 -5.04 -8.93
CA PHE A 115 20.40 -5.58 -10.14
C PHE A 115 18.95 -5.13 -10.28
N ASP A 116 18.49 -5.02 -11.52
CA ASP A 116 17.08 -4.76 -11.83
C ASP A 116 16.19 -5.93 -11.35
N PRO A 117 14.94 -5.69 -10.90
CA PRO A 117 14.07 -6.78 -10.44
C PRO A 117 13.72 -7.78 -11.52
N MET A 118 13.49 -7.34 -12.78
CA MET A 118 13.23 -8.27 -13.89
C MET A 118 14.46 -9.13 -14.17
N PHE A 119 15.64 -8.51 -14.18
CA PHE A 119 16.90 -9.24 -14.30
C PHE A 119 17.04 -10.27 -13.18
N THR A 120 16.85 -9.85 -11.94
CA THR A 120 17.01 -10.71 -10.75
C THR A 120 16.06 -11.91 -10.80
N LEU A 121 14.78 -11.68 -11.13
CA LEU A 121 13.80 -12.76 -11.20
C LEU A 121 14.16 -13.77 -12.30
N LEU A 122 14.50 -13.28 -13.50
CA LEU A 122 14.93 -14.14 -14.61
C LEU A 122 16.22 -14.89 -14.29
N ASP A 123 17.21 -14.23 -13.68
CA ASP A 123 18.48 -14.85 -13.32
C ASP A 123 18.29 -15.94 -12.26
N VAL A 124 17.41 -15.74 -11.27
CA VAL A 124 17.05 -16.79 -10.30
C VAL A 124 16.35 -17.97 -10.98
N MET A 125 15.50 -17.73 -11.98
CA MET A 125 14.82 -18.81 -12.73
C MET A 125 15.77 -19.60 -13.65
N ILE A 126 16.80 -18.95 -14.19
CA ILE A 126 17.71 -19.49 -15.22
C ILE A 126 19.00 -20.07 -14.61
N ASP A 127 19.58 -19.34 -13.65
CA ASP A 127 20.83 -19.62 -12.94
C ASP A 127 20.68 -19.40 -11.41
N PRO A 128 19.84 -20.22 -10.73
CA PRO A 128 19.69 -20.14 -9.28
C PRO A 128 21.00 -20.44 -8.53
N SER A 129 21.95 -21.15 -9.17
CA SER A 129 23.21 -21.57 -8.57
C SER A 129 24.07 -20.39 -8.09
N TYR A 130 24.02 -19.28 -8.82
CA TYR A 130 24.73 -18.05 -8.48
C TYR A 130 24.38 -17.54 -7.07
N TYR A 131 23.13 -17.76 -6.65
CA TYR A 131 22.55 -17.18 -5.43
C TYR A 131 22.65 -18.07 -4.19
N VAL A 132 22.90 -19.37 -4.35
CA VAL A 132 22.81 -20.40 -3.28
C VAL A 132 23.59 -20.03 -2.02
N ASP A 133 24.76 -19.41 -2.21
CA ASP A 133 25.68 -19.00 -1.14
C ASP A 133 25.79 -17.48 -0.96
N ARG A 134 24.89 -16.72 -1.60
CA ARG A 134 24.89 -15.25 -1.57
C ARG A 134 23.72 -14.69 -0.77
N PRO A 135 23.84 -13.48 -0.20
CA PRO A 135 22.74 -12.85 0.54
C PRO A 135 21.53 -12.60 -0.36
N THR A 136 20.51 -13.46 -0.27
CA THR A 136 19.37 -13.46 -1.20
C THR A 136 18.04 -13.50 -0.46
N ILE A 137 17.94 -14.25 0.64
CA ILE A 137 16.70 -14.44 1.37
C ILE A 137 16.58 -13.39 2.48
N GLY A 138 15.57 -12.52 2.39
CA GLY A 138 15.31 -11.48 3.38
C GLY A 138 14.79 -12.02 4.70
N VAL A 139 15.37 -11.59 5.82
CA VAL A 139 14.91 -11.97 7.17
C VAL A 139 14.66 -10.72 7.99
N SER A 140 13.40 -10.30 8.13
CA SER A 140 13.04 -9.06 8.82
C SER A 140 13.23 -9.17 10.34
N TYR A 141 13.03 -10.35 10.91
CA TYR A 141 13.19 -10.59 12.35
C TYR A 141 14.67 -10.78 12.71
N LEU A 142 15.24 -9.76 13.35
CA LEU A 142 16.67 -9.70 13.69
C LEU A 142 17.15 -10.90 14.54
N PRO A 143 16.43 -11.35 15.59
CA PRO A 143 16.90 -12.47 16.42
C PRO A 143 17.07 -13.78 15.64
N LEU A 144 16.11 -14.15 14.78
CA LEU A 144 16.24 -15.32 13.90
C LEU A 144 17.46 -15.20 12.99
N ARG A 145 17.65 -14.02 12.36
CA ARG A 145 18.79 -13.77 11.48
C ARG A 145 20.12 -13.90 12.22
N GLN A 146 20.21 -13.39 13.45
CA GLN A 146 21.42 -13.50 14.28
C GLN A 146 21.74 -14.96 14.61
N GLN A 147 20.75 -15.75 15.02
CA GLN A 147 20.93 -17.17 15.33
C GLN A 147 21.42 -17.97 14.11
N ILE A 148 20.82 -17.75 12.94
CA ILE A 148 21.24 -18.40 11.69
C ILE A 148 22.69 -18.03 11.37
N LEU A 149 23.01 -16.74 11.34
CA LEU A 149 24.36 -16.28 10.98
C LEU A 149 25.42 -16.70 12.02
N GLN A 150 25.05 -16.82 13.29
CA GLN A 150 25.94 -17.33 14.33
C GLN A 150 26.29 -18.80 14.14
N ARG A 151 25.33 -19.62 13.66
CA ARG A 151 25.55 -21.03 13.34
C ARG A 151 26.28 -21.22 12.01
N ALA A 152 26.04 -20.34 11.03
CA ALA A 152 26.59 -20.46 9.69
C ALA A 152 28.01 -19.89 9.52
N ILE A 153 28.36 -18.85 10.28
CA ILE A 153 29.59 -18.07 10.05
C ILE A 153 30.35 -17.93 11.36
N GLU A 154 31.53 -18.56 11.44
CA GLU A 154 32.42 -18.47 12.59
C GLU A 154 33.09 -17.09 12.73
N ASP A 155 33.54 -16.50 11.61
CA ASP A 155 34.18 -15.18 11.60
C ASP A 155 33.19 -14.05 11.97
N SER A 156 33.43 -13.44 13.13
CA SER A 156 32.64 -12.32 13.67
C SER A 156 32.55 -11.11 12.73
N ARG A 157 33.63 -10.75 12.01
CA ARG A 157 33.62 -9.61 11.08
C ARG A 157 32.76 -9.90 9.86
N LEU A 158 32.90 -11.11 9.31
CA LEU A 158 32.06 -11.56 8.20
C LEU A 158 30.59 -11.61 8.61
N ARG A 159 30.30 -12.14 9.81
CA ARG A 159 28.95 -12.19 10.39
C ARG A 159 28.32 -10.81 10.52
N GLU A 160 29.07 -9.82 11.01
CA GLU A 160 28.60 -8.43 11.11
C GLU A 160 28.29 -7.84 9.72
N GLY A 161 29.12 -8.15 8.72
CA GLY A 161 28.87 -7.79 7.33
C GLY A 161 27.57 -8.37 6.78
N TRP A 162 27.30 -9.65 7.03
CA TRP A 162 26.05 -10.31 6.67
C TRP A 162 24.83 -9.74 7.42
N LEU A 163 24.96 -9.40 8.70
CA LEU A 163 23.89 -8.77 9.46
C LEU A 163 23.43 -7.44 8.85
N LYS A 164 24.35 -6.66 8.27
CA LYS A 164 24.07 -5.37 7.62
C LYS A 164 23.31 -5.51 6.31
N THR A 165 23.41 -6.65 5.61
CA THR A 165 22.64 -6.87 4.37
C THR A 165 21.14 -7.00 4.67
N GLY A 166 20.84 -7.61 5.82
CA GLY A 166 19.49 -7.97 6.23
C GLY A 166 19.01 -9.32 5.66
N MET A 167 19.90 -10.05 4.98
CA MET A 167 19.59 -11.28 4.25
C MET A 167 20.46 -12.45 4.73
N ILE A 168 20.02 -13.67 4.43
CA ILE A 168 20.77 -14.93 4.55
C ILE A 168 20.88 -15.59 3.17
N SER A 169 21.72 -16.61 3.02
CA SER A 169 21.75 -17.37 1.76
C SER A 169 20.62 -18.40 1.69
N PRO A 170 20.16 -18.79 0.49
CA PRO A 170 19.23 -19.90 0.32
C PRO A 170 19.71 -21.18 1.02
N ARG A 171 21.02 -21.51 0.96
CA ARG A 171 21.58 -22.65 1.69
C ARG A 171 21.42 -22.52 3.20
N MET A 172 21.70 -21.35 3.76
CA MET A 172 21.50 -21.10 5.21
C MET A 172 20.02 -21.22 5.58
N ALA A 173 19.11 -20.73 4.74
CA ALA A 173 17.67 -20.82 4.97
C ALA A 173 17.22 -22.28 5.04
N ASP A 174 17.60 -23.08 4.05
CA ASP A 174 17.30 -24.51 3.95
C ASP A 174 17.85 -25.30 5.14
N GLN A 175 19.11 -25.07 5.51
CA GLN A 175 19.80 -25.89 6.51
C GLN A 175 19.56 -25.47 7.96
N LEU A 176 19.32 -24.18 8.23
CA LEU A 176 19.42 -23.65 9.60
C LEU A 176 18.12 -23.07 10.15
N VAL A 177 17.10 -22.80 9.34
CA VAL A 177 15.84 -22.22 9.83
C VAL A 177 15.12 -23.17 10.77
N MET A 178 14.93 -24.44 10.37
CA MET A 178 14.23 -25.43 11.21
C MET A 178 15.01 -25.73 12.50
N PRO A 179 16.33 -25.98 12.49
CA PRO A 179 17.09 -26.16 13.72
C PRO A 179 17.09 -24.95 14.66
N VAL A 180 16.93 -23.72 14.15
CA VAL A 180 16.77 -22.53 15.01
C VAL A 180 15.36 -22.47 15.55
N LEU A 181 14.33 -22.74 14.75
CA LEU A 181 12.94 -22.77 15.19
C LEU A 181 12.71 -23.82 16.29
N ASP A 182 13.32 -25.00 16.17
CA ASP A 182 13.24 -26.06 17.18
C ASP A 182 13.86 -25.67 18.52
N ALA A 183 14.91 -24.85 18.51
CA ALA A 183 15.53 -24.33 19.72
C ALA A 183 14.69 -23.23 20.41
N HIS A 184 13.73 -22.64 19.69
CA HIS A 184 12.87 -21.54 20.14
C HIS A 184 11.38 -21.92 20.10
N GLN A 185 11.07 -23.20 20.35
CA GLN A 185 9.69 -23.68 20.39
C GLN A 185 8.88 -22.93 21.45
N GLY A 186 7.69 -22.48 21.06
CA GLY A 186 6.80 -21.67 21.91
C GLY A 186 6.94 -20.15 21.69
N GLU A 187 7.95 -19.70 20.96
CA GLU A 187 8.10 -18.29 20.61
C GLU A 187 7.41 -17.98 19.26
N ASP A 188 6.21 -17.41 19.31
CA ASP A 188 5.40 -17.13 18.10
C ASP A 188 6.10 -16.23 17.08
N GLN A 189 7.00 -15.33 17.52
CA GLN A 189 7.76 -14.46 16.62
C GLN A 189 8.73 -15.26 15.74
N TYR A 190 9.42 -16.26 16.30
CA TYR A 190 10.29 -17.15 15.53
C TYR A 190 9.48 -17.97 14.53
N ARG A 191 8.31 -18.49 14.92
CA ARG A 191 7.42 -19.21 13.99
C ARG A 191 6.98 -18.33 12.81
N ARG A 192 6.55 -17.09 13.07
CA ARG A 192 6.15 -16.15 12.01
C ARG A 192 7.31 -15.79 11.08
N ALA A 193 8.50 -15.57 11.65
CA ALA A 193 9.69 -15.27 10.87
C ALA A 193 10.14 -16.48 10.03
N ALA A 194 10.10 -17.69 10.57
CA ALA A 194 10.41 -18.92 9.83
C ALA A 194 9.44 -19.12 8.65
N MET A 195 8.13 -18.90 8.85
CA MET A 195 7.15 -18.93 7.75
C MET A 195 7.44 -17.88 6.67
N GLN A 196 7.92 -16.68 7.03
CA GLN A 196 8.35 -15.69 6.03
C GLN A 196 9.54 -16.20 5.21
N VAL A 197 10.54 -16.80 5.88
CA VAL A 197 11.73 -17.34 5.22
C VAL A 197 11.36 -18.50 4.30
N ASP A 198 10.49 -19.40 4.75
CA ASP A 198 9.96 -20.51 3.96
C ASP A 198 9.26 -20.02 2.68
N ARG A 199 8.38 -19.01 2.79
CA ARG A 199 7.76 -18.37 1.60
C ARG A 199 8.80 -17.76 0.66
N SER A 200 9.82 -17.11 1.19
CA SER A 200 10.89 -16.47 0.40
C SER A 200 11.73 -17.52 -0.34
N LEU A 201 12.02 -18.64 0.32
CA LEU A 201 12.72 -19.79 -0.25
C LEU A 201 11.84 -20.48 -1.32
N GLY A 202 10.53 -20.57 -1.08
CA GLY A 202 9.56 -21.05 -2.06
C GLY A 202 9.59 -20.25 -3.36
N ILE A 203 9.65 -18.90 -3.27
CA ILE A 203 9.82 -18.02 -4.43
C ILE A 203 11.16 -18.29 -5.12
N PHE A 204 12.25 -18.37 -4.37
CA PHE A 204 13.58 -18.64 -4.92
C PHE A 204 13.61 -19.94 -5.74
N VAL A 205 13.03 -21.03 -5.22
CA VAL A 205 13.06 -22.34 -5.87
C VAL A 205 12.04 -22.45 -7.01
N ASN A 206 10.84 -21.89 -6.83
CA ASN A 206 9.68 -22.18 -7.67
C ASN A 206 9.15 -21.00 -8.46
N SER A 207 9.83 -19.85 -8.46
CA SER A 207 9.37 -18.65 -9.19
C SER A 207 9.10 -18.90 -10.67
N TRP A 208 9.85 -19.81 -11.31
CA TRP A 208 9.62 -20.18 -12.71
C TRP A 208 8.21 -20.70 -12.98
N LYS A 209 7.54 -21.30 -11.98
CA LYS A 209 6.15 -21.77 -12.10
C LYS A 209 5.16 -20.62 -12.33
N ASN A 210 5.52 -19.39 -11.95
CA ASN A 210 4.68 -18.20 -12.13
C ASN A 210 4.62 -17.69 -13.58
N LEU A 211 5.24 -18.38 -14.55
CA LEU A 211 5.23 -17.98 -15.97
C LEU A 211 3.96 -18.43 -16.70
N GLU A 212 2.79 -18.16 -16.10
CA GLU A 212 1.46 -18.30 -16.71
C GLU A 212 1.20 -17.14 -17.70
N MET A 213 1.95 -17.14 -18.80
CA MET A 213 2.00 -16.06 -19.78
C MET A 213 1.29 -16.37 -21.11
N VAL A 214 0.72 -17.58 -21.24
CA VAL A 214 -0.03 -17.98 -22.43
C VAL A 214 -1.51 -17.67 -22.19
N ALA A 215 -2.02 -16.69 -22.95
CA ALA A 215 -3.43 -16.33 -22.87
C ALA A 215 -4.30 -17.53 -23.26
N PRO A 216 -5.44 -17.73 -22.58
CA PRO A 216 -6.36 -18.82 -22.89
C PRO A 216 -7.07 -18.60 -24.22
N GLU A 217 -7.62 -19.68 -24.79
CA GLU A 217 -8.46 -19.64 -25.99
C GLU A 217 -9.73 -18.80 -25.79
N SER A 218 -10.23 -18.74 -24.55
CA SER A 218 -11.42 -18.00 -24.16
C SER A 218 -11.31 -17.50 -22.71
N LYS A 219 -12.06 -16.46 -22.35
CA LYS A 219 -11.93 -15.78 -21.04
C LYS A 219 -12.32 -16.63 -19.84
N ASP A 220 -13.10 -17.68 -20.06
CA ASP A 220 -13.56 -18.64 -19.05
C ASP A 220 -12.54 -19.75 -18.75
N LYS A 221 -11.49 -19.88 -19.56
CA LYS A 221 -10.42 -20.86 -19.37
C LYS A 221 -9.22 -20.25 -18.61
N PRO A 222 -8.46 -21.07 -17.85
CA PRO A 222 -7.28 -20.61 -17.14
C PRO A 222 -6.15 -20.23 -18.08
N TRP A 223 -5.33 -19.26 -17.68
CA TRP A 223 -4.06 -18.99 -18.34
C TRP A 223 -3.16 -20.21 -18.25
N LEU A 224 -2.33 -20.42 -19.27
CA LEU A 224 -1.42 -21.55 -19.30
C LEU A 224 0.01 -21.11 -19.05
N HIS A 225 0.72 -21.94 -18.31
CA HIS A 225 2.17 -21.81 -18.18
C HIS A 225 2.85 -22.03 -19.54
N ILE A 226 3.90 -21.26 -19.85
CA ILE A 226 4.67 -21.37 -21.11
C ILE A 226 5.09 -22.82 -21.38
N GLY A 227 5.38 -23.58 -20.32
CA GLY A 227 5.77 -24.98 -20.41
C GLY A 227 4.73 -25.96 -20.95
N HIS A 228 3.46 -25.59 -21.07
CA HIS A 228 2.44 -26.42 -21.73
C HIS A 228 2.52 -26.35 -23.26
N LEU A 229 3.20 -25.35 -23.81
CA LEU A 229 3.35 -25.24 -25.26
C LEU A 229 4.26 -26.37 -25.78
N PRO A 230 4.03 -26.87 -27.01
CA PRO A 230 4.90 -27.84 -27.66
C PRO A 230 6.37 -27.38 -27.68
N GLY A 231 7.32 -28.32 -27.56
CA GLY A 231 8.74 -27.99 -27.46
C GLY A 231 9.31 -27.24 -28.67
N ASP A 232 8.71 -27.41 -29.85
CA ASP A 232 9.02 -26.74 -31.11
C ASP A 232 8.24 -25.42 -31.31
N HIS A 233 7.35 -25.07 -30.40
CA HIS A 233 6.63 -23.80 -30.45
C HIS A 233 7.61 -22.61 -30.34
N PRO A 234 7.47 -21.53 -31.13
CA PRO A 234 8.43 -20.42 -31.14
C PRO A 234 8.70 -19.81 -29.75
N ALA A 235 7.68 -19.61 -28.92
CA ALA A 235 7.86 -19.16 -27.53
C ALA A 235 8.67 -20.13 -26.65
N ARG A 236 8.54 -21.45 -26.82
CA ARG A 236 9.35 -22.45 -26.09
C ARG A 236 10.79 -22.44 -26.55
N LEU A 237 11.01 -22.36 -27.85
CA LEU A 237 12.34 -22.25 -28.44
C LEU A 237 13.04 -20.94 -28.01
N ALA A 238 12.30 -19.83 -27.98
CA ALA A 238 12.81 -18.54 -27.52
C ALA A 238 13.16 -18.57 -26.02
N ALA A 239 12.33 -19.17 -25.16
CA ALA A 239 12.66 -19.33 -23.73
C ALA A 239 13.93 -20.18 -23.51
N MET A 240 14.08 -21.30 -24.23
CA MET A 240 15.29 -22.11 -24.17
C MET A 240 16.52 -21.38 -24.73
N THR A 241 16.35 -20.62 -25.81
CA THR A 241 17.42 -19.79 -26.39
C THR A 241 17.87 -18.72 -25.42
N LEU A 242 16.92 -18.05 -24.75
CA LEU A 242 17.18 -17.08 -23.70
C LEU A 242 18.01 -17.71 -22.59
N ALA A 243 17.59 -18.87 -22.06
CA ALA A 243 18.32 -19.55 -20.99
C ALA A 243 19.77 -19.91 -21.38
N ASN A 244 19.97 -20.43 -22.58
CA ASN A 244 21.29 -20.80 -23.08
C ASN A 244 22.19 -19.58 -23.30
N ALA A 245 21.66 -18.53 -23.92
CA ALA A 245 22.39 -17.28 -24.13
C ALA A 245 22.73 -16.59 -22.79
N TRP A 246 21.79 -16.63 -21.84
CA TRP A 246 21.96 -16.07 -20.50
C TRP A 246 23.05 -16.76 -19.73
N ARG A 247 23.08 -18.10 -19.68
CA ARG A 247 24.15 -18.85 -19.01
C ARG A 247 25.51 -18.65 -19.69
N ALA A 248 25.52 -18.39 -21.00
CA ALA A 248 26.73 -18.10 -21.77
C ALA A 248 27.21 -16.64 -21.67
N GLY A 249 26.42 -15.72 -21.08
CA GLY A 249 26.74 -14.29 -21.06
C GLY A 249 26.61 -13.60 -22.43
N ASP A 250 25.89 -14.22 -23.37
CA ASP A 250 25.70 -13.71 -24.73
C ASP A 250 24.49 -12.76 -24.77
N ALA A 251 24.75 -11.48 -24.46
CA ALA A 251 23.70 -10.46 -24.39
C ALA A 251 22.99 -10.24 -25.73
N GLU A 252 23.69 -10.39 -26.87
CA GLU A 252 23.09 -10.21 -28.18
C GLU A 252 22.03 -11.28 -28.47
N LYS A 253 22.37 -12.56 -28.25
CA LYS A 253 21.40 -13.65 -28.41
C LYS A 253 20.29 -13.60 -27.38
N ALA A 254 20.61 -13.24 -26.13
CA ALA A 254 19.60 -13.06 -25.09
C ALA A 254 18.59 -11.98 -25.47
N ASN A 255 19.05 -10.82 -25.94
CA ASN A 255 18.19 -9.74 -26.44
C ASN A 255 17.36 -10.16 -27.65
N GLY A 256 17.91 -11.00 -28.55
CA GLY A 256 17.16 -11.62 -29.64
C GLY A 256 16.00 -12.48 -29.14
N ALA A 257 16.27 -13.37 -28.18
CA ALA A 257 15.26 -14.25 -27.59
C ALA A 257 14.19 -13.48 -26.79
N ILE A 258 14.59 -12.40 -26.09
CA ILE A 258 13.67 -11.49 -25.40
C ILE A 258 12.67 -10.86 -26.39
N ARG A 259 13.16 -10.33 -27.51
CA ARG A 259 12.29 -9.74 -28.55
C ARG A 259 11.35 -10.79 -29.15
N GLU A 260 11.83 -12.00 -29.37
CA GLU A 260 11.02 -13.10 -29.90
C GLU A 260 9.89 -13.50 -28.94
N LEU A 261 10.20 -13.67 -27.64
CA LEU A 261 9.18 -13.93 -26.61
C LEU A 261 8.12 -12.82 -26.58
N ALA A 262 8.57 -11.56 -26.63
CA ALA A 262 7.70 -10.40 -26.61
C ALA A 262 6.80 -10.31 -27.85
N ALA A 263 7.29 -10.76 -29.01
CA ALA A 263 6.53 -10.79 -30.25
C ALA A 263 5.52 -11.95 -30.29
N VAL A 264 5.89 -13.14 -29.83
CA VAL A 264 5.10 -14.37 -29.99
C VAL A 264 4.00 -14.52 -28.94
N LEU A 265 4.28 -14.25 -27.65
CA LEU A 265 3.30 -14.52 -26.59
C LEU A 265 1.96 -13.79 -26.78
N PRO A 266 1.93 -12.52 -27.21
CA PRO A 266 0.68 -11.82 -27.49
C PRO A 266 -0.12 -12.38 -28.69
N THR A 267 0.48 -13.17 -29.57
CA THR A 267 -0.18 -13.66 -30.79
C THR A 267 -0.91 -14.99 -30.62
N ILE A 268 -0.59 -15.79 -29.60
CA ILE A 268 -1.14 -17.15 -29.42
C ILE A 268 -2.68 -17.12 -29.29
N ASN A 269 -3.23 -16.12 -28.60
CA ASN A 269 -4.67 -15.86 -28.48
C ASN A 269 -4.95 -14.35 -28.44
N ALA A 270 -4.62 -13.67 -29.55
CA ALA A 270 -4.57 -12.20 -29.63
C ALA A 270 -5.91 -11.48 -29.32
N GLU A 271 -7.04 -12.17 -29.46
CA GLU A 271 -8.38 -11.63 -29.16
C GLU A 271 -8.63 -11.51 -27.66
N VAL A 272 -8.07 -12.42 -26.86
CA VAL A 272 -8.22 -12.47 -25.40
C VAL A 272 -7.08 -11.72 -24.68
N TYR A 273 -5.93 -11.58 -25.33
CA TYR A 273 -4.74 -10.95 -24.75
C TYR A 273 -4.99 -9.46 -24.36
N PRO A 274 -4.65 -9.04 -23.12
CA PRO A 274 -5.03 -7.71 -22.64
C PRO A 274 -4.15 -6.61 -23.23
N LYS A 275 -4.69 -5.72 -24.06
CA LYS A 275 -3.92 -4.63 -24.68
C LYS A 275 -3.81 -3.38 -23.79
N GLY A 276 -4.93 -2.75 -23.43
CA GLY A 276 -4.93 -1.46 -22.73
C GLY A 276 -4.44 -1.50 -21.27
N ARG A 277 -4.71 -2.59 -20.54
CA ARG A 277 -4.37 -2.72 -19.11
C ARG A 277 -2.87 -2.71 -18.83
N ARG A 278 -2.07 -3.25 -19.76
CA ARG A 278 -0.61 -3.38 -19.61
C ARG A 278 0.05 -2.00 -19.50
N SER A 279 -0.32 -1.09 -20.41
CA SER A 279 0.17 0.30 -20.39
C SER A 279 -0.25 1.08 -19.14
N LEU A 280 -1.45 0.79 -18.62
CA LEU A 280 -2.00 1.48 -17.46
C LEU A 280 -1.31 1.06 -16.15
N GLU A 281 -0.98 -0.23 -16.00
CA GLU A 281 -0.23 -0.74 -14.85
C GLU A 281 1.22 -0.24 -14.84
N SER A 282 1.90 -0.22 -16.00
CA SER A 282 3.23 0.36 -16.10
C SER A 282 3.22 1.87 -15.78
N PHE A 283 2.22 2.61 -16.26
CA PHE A 283 2.04 4.02 -15.90
C PHE A 283 1.82 4.20 -14.40
N TYR A 284 0.97 3.38 -13.77
CA TYR A 284 0.71 3.43 -12.33
C TYR A 284 1.99 3.20 -11.50
N ASN A 285 2.80 2.20 -11.87
CA ASN A 285 4.06 1.89 -11.19
C ASN A 285 5.08 3.04 -11.32
N ASN A 286 5.13 3.70 -12.47
CA ASN A 286 6.06 4.80 -12.72
C ASN A 286 5.60 6.16 -12.18
N ALA A 287 4.29 6.38 -12.08
CA ALA A 287 3.73 7.66 -11.66
C ALA A 287 4.01 7.98 -10.18
N ASN A 288 4.18 6.96 -9.31
CA ASN A 288 4.39 7.11 -7.87
C ASN A 288 3.46 8.15 -7.22
N ALA A 289 2.20 8.14 -7.66
CA ALA A 289 1.21 9.18 -7.36
C ALA A 289 0.98 9.39 -5.85
N PHE A 290 0.99 8.31 -5.06
CA PHE A 290 0.85 8.41 -3.60
C PHE A 290 2.08 9.04 -2.93
N GLU A 291 3.27 8.74 -3.42
CA GLU A 291 4.52 9.23 -2.82
C GLU A 291 4.73 10.72 -3.09
N TYR A 292 4.59 11.13 -4.36
CA TYR A 292 4.56 12.55 -4.69
C TYR A 292 3.36 13.24 -4.02
N GLY A 293 2.21 12.58 -3.94
CA GLY A 293 1.01 13.09 -3.28
C GLY A 293 1.25 13.52 -1.85
N TYR A 294 1.89 12.70 -1.01
CA TYR A 294 2.15 13.09 0.39
C TYR A 294 3.14 14.25 0.51
N TRP A 295 4.17 14.33 -0.34
CA TRP A 295 5.09 15.48 -0.35
C TRP A 295 4.37 16.77 -0.75
N VAL A 296 3.48 16.72 -1.74
CA VAL A 296 2.70 17.89 -2.13
C VAL A 296 1.68 18.27 -1.04
N TYR A 297 1.07 17.29 -0.34
CA TYR A 297 0.26 17.56 0.85
C TYR A 297 1.08 18.25 1.96
N LEU A 298 2.34 17.86 2.17
CA LEU A 298 3.22 18.52 3.15
C LEU A 298 3.48 19.98 2.76
N VAL A 299 3.79 20.26 1.49
CA VAL A 299 3.98 21.64 1.00
C VAL A 299 2.70 22.46 1.19
N SER A 300 1.54 21.87 0.91
CA SER A 300 0.24 22.50 1.14
C SER A 300 0.02 22.81 2.63
N LEU A 301 0.26 21.84 3.51
CA LEU A 301 0.13 21.98 4.95
C LEU A 301 1.02 23.11 5.49
N VAL A 302 2.31 23.07 5.17
CA VAL A 302 3.29 24.07 5.61
C VAL A 302 2.91 25.45 5.10
N SER A 303 2.52 25.56 3.82
CA SER A 303 2.11 26.84 3.23
C SER A 303 0.87 27.41 3.91
N LEU A 304 -0.14 26.59 4.20
CA LEU A 304 -1.37 27.03 4.87
C LEU A 304 -1.13 27.39 6.35
N ILE A 305 -0.24 26.67 7.05
CA ILE A 305 0.16 27.03 8.42
C ILE A 305 0.97 28.34 8.42
N LEU A 306 1.90 28.54 7.48
CA LEU A 306 2.64 29.79 7.38
C LEU A 306 1.73 30.95 6.94
N ALA A 307 0.73 30.69 6.10
CA ALA A 307 -0.28 31.67 5.75
C ALA A 307 -1.09 32.11 6.98
N PHE A 308 -1.40 31.16 7.88
CA PHE A 308 -2.04 31.46 9.15
C PHE A 308 -1.20 32.42 10.00
N GLY A 309 0.08 32.10 10.20
CA GLY A 309 0.97 32.90 11.03
C GLY A 309 1.27 34.27 10.42
N THR A 310 1.51 34.33 9.10
CA THR A 310 2.02 35.57 8.45
C THR A 310 0.95 36.44 7.81
N GLY A 311 -0.28 35.96 7.64
CA GLY A 311 -1.36 36.67 6.94
C GLY A 311 -1.15 36.85 5.43
N ARG A 312 -0.09 36.27 4.85
CA ARG A 312 0.30 36.49 3.46
C ARG A 312 -0.62 35.71 2.50
N LYS A 313 -1.41 36.43 1.70
CA LYS A 313 -2.37 35.85 0.74
C LYS A 313 -1.72 34.94 -0.32
N TRP A 314 -0.47 35.19 -0.71
CA TRP A 314 0.24 34.34 -1.67
C TRP A 314 0.54 32.95 -1.10
N LEU A 315 0.76 32.82 0.21
CA LEU A 315 0.92 31.51 0.87
C LEU A 315 -0.40 30.74 0.89
N VAL A 316 -1.54 31.43 1.04
CA VAL A 316 -2.86 30.80 0.88
C VAL A 316 -3.02 30.28 -0.55
N ALA A 317 -2.67 31.08 -1.56
CA ALA A 317 -2.78 30.67 -2.96
C ALA A 317 -1.90 29.44 -3.27
N ILE A 318 -0.65 29.43 -2.81
CA ILE A 318 0.25 28.27 -2.94
C ILE A 318 -0.34 27.07 -2.18
N GLY A 319 -0.76 27.25 -0.93
CA GLY A 319 -1.29 26.19 -0.09
C GLY A 319 -2.55 25.54 -0.66
N VAL A 320 -3.48 26.33 -1.17
CA VAL A 320 -4.70 25.84 -1.85
C VAL A 320 -4.36 25.22 -3.20
N GLY A 321 -3.48 25.84 -4.01
CA GLY A 321 -3.06 25.30 -5.31
C GLY A 321 -2.41 23.93 -5.17
N THR A 322 -1.46 23.81 -4.24
CA THR A 322 -0.80 22.53 -3.92
C THR A 322 -1.75 21.52 -3.28
N LEU A 323 -2.76 21.94 -2.48
CA LEU A 323 -3.79 21.03 -1.98
C LEU A 323 -4.56 20.36 -3.12
N VAL A 324 -4.98 21.15 -4.12
CA VAL A 324 -5.68 20.63 -5.29
C VAL A 324 -4.81 19.68 -6.10
N ILE A 325 -3.52 20.02 -6.29
CA ILE A 325 -2.57 19.12 -6.97
C ILE A 325 -2.36 17.83 -6.19
N ALA A 326 -2.20 17.90 -4.86
CA ALA A 326 -2.05 16.72 -4.01
C ALA A 326 -3.28 15.81 -4.09
N MET A 327 -4.49 16.39 -4.04
CA MET A 327 -5.74 15.65 -4.20
C MET A 327 -5.87 15.04 -5.61
N ALA A 328 -5.41 15.72 -6.65
CA ALA A 328 -5.43 15.20 -8.01
C ALA A 328 -4.46 14.02 -8.17
N LEU A 329 -3.23 14.11 -7.63
CA LEU A 329 -2.27 13.00 -7.61
C LEU A 329 -2.80 11.82 -6.80
N HIS A 330 -3.35 12.09 -5.62
CA HIS A 330 -3.94 11.07 -4.77
C HIS A 330 -5.13 10.38 -5.46
N GLY A 331 -6.05 11.16 -6.04
CA GLY A 331 -7.17 10.65 -6.83
C GLY A 331 -6.73 9.88 -8.07
N LEU A 332 -5.64 10.29 -8.73
CA LEU A 332 -5.03 9.57 -9.85
C LEU A 332 -4.52 8.20 -9.39
N GLY A 333 -3.75 8.12 -8.31
CA GLY A 333 -3.25 6.86 -7.77
C GLY A 333 -4.39 5.92 -7.37
N PHE A 334 -5.40 6.44 -6.66
CA PHE A 334 -6.59 5.68 -6.26
C PHE A 334 -7.41 5.21 -7.46
N GLY A 335 -7.62 6.07 -8.46
CA GLY A 335 -8.40 5.79 -9.66
C GLY A 335 -7.70 4.81 -10.62
N LEU A 336 -6.38 4.94 -10.80
CA LEU A 336 -5.59 3.97 -11.55
C LEU A 336 -5.64 2.60 -10.86
N ARG A 337 -5.50 2.57 -9.53
CA ARG A 337 -5.63 1.32 -8.77
C ARG A 337 -7.01 0.70 -8.93
N TRP A 338 -8.08 1.50 -8.91
CA TRP A 338 -9.43 1.02 -9.20
C TRP A 338 -9.52 0.41 -10.61
N ALA A 339 -8.98 1.08 -11.63
CA ALA A 339 -8.99 0.59 -13.00
C ALA A 339 -8.20 -0.71 -13.19
N ILE A 340 -7.02 -0.84 -12.56
CA ILE A 340 -6.17 -2.05 -12.64
C ILE A 340 -6.79 -3.20 -11.85
N ALA A 341 -7.28 -2.91 -10.65
CA ALA A 341 -7.87 -3.92 -9.77
C ALA A 341 -9.25 -4.39 -10.26
N GLU A 342 -9.90 -3.66 -11.19
CA GLU A 342 -11.26 -3.91 -11.68
C GLU A 342 -12.33 -3.96 -10.58
N ARG A 343 -11.99 -3.43 -9.40
CA ARG A 343 -12.83 -3.41 -8.21
C ARG A 343 -12.57 -2.14 -7.43
N PHE A 344 -13.52 -1.74 -6.61
CA PHE A 344 -13.34 -0.58 -5.75
C PHE A 344 -12.21 -0.86 -4.72
N PRO A 345 -11.18 0.01 -4.58
CA PRO A 345 -10.02 -0.25 -3.73
C PRO A 345 -10.35 -0.02 -2.24
N ILE A 346 -11.00 -0.99 -1.60
CA ILE A 346 -11.37 -0.94 -0.17
C ILE A 346 -11.13 -2.27 0.56
N GLN A 347 -10.41 -3.20 -0.06
CA GLN A 347 -10.35 -4.59 0.42
C GLN A 347 -9.35 -4.77 1.55
N ASN A 348 -8.17 -4.16 1.41
CA ASN A 348 -7.06 -4.36 2.34
C ASN A 348 -6.72 -3.08 3.12
N GLN A 349 -5.80 -3.21 4.07
CA GLN A 349 -5.42 -2.12 4.95
C GLN A 349 -4.85 -0.92 4.18
N PHE A 350 -3.97 -1.16 3.20
CA PHE A 350 -3.40 -0.10 2.36
C PHE A 350 -4.49 0.66 1.58
N GLU A 351 -5.36 -0.08 0.89
CA GLU A 351 -6.46 0.47 0.10
C GLU A 351 -7.42 1.30 0.96
N SER A 352 -7.84 0.76 2.10
CA SER A 352 -8.72 1.48 3.02
C SER A 352 -8.06 2.75 3.59
N MET A 353 -6.75 2.75 3.90
CA MET A 353 -6.04 3.95 4.36
C MET A 353 -5.96 5.03 3.27
N THR A 354 -5.68 4.64 2.03
CA THR A 354 -5.70 5.60 0.89
C THR A 354 -7.11 6.16 0.67
N GLY A 355 -8.15 5.33 0.79
CA GLY A 355 -9.54 5.78 0.73
C GLY A 355 -9.92 6.76 1.85
N VAL A 356 -9.63 6.42 3.11
CA VAL A 356 -9.90 7.26 4.30
C VAL A 356 -9.35 8.67 4.12
N SER A 357 -8.09 8.76 3.69
CA SER A 357 -7.41 10.04 3.53
C SER A 357 -7.88 10.82 2.30
N LEU A 358 -8.20 10.15 1.19
CA LEU A 358 -8.77 10.80 0.01
C LEU A 358 -10.15 11.39 0.32
N PHE A 359 -11.03 10.61 0.95
CA PHE A 359 -12.37 11.07 1.32
C PHE A 359 -12.30 12.21 2.34
N ALA A 360 -11.41 12.12 3.34
CA ALA A 360 -11.17 13.22 4.28
C ALA A 360 -10.70 14.49 3.58
N ALA A 361 -9.77 14.38 2.62
CA ALA A 361 -9.24 15.51 1.88
C ALA A 361 -10.32 16.16 0.99
N ILE A 362 -11.15 15.35 0.31
CA ILE A 362 -12.28 15.84 -0.50
C ILE A 362 -13.28 16.59 0.37
N VAL A 363 -13.74 15.98 1.48
CA VAL A 363 -14.71 16.65 2.35
C VAL A 363 -14.12 17.90 2.99
N GLY A 364 -12.87 17.84 3.47
CA GLY A 364 -12.18 19.00 4.04
C GLY A 364 -12.04 20.15 3.03
N PHE A 365 -11.73 19.85 1.76
CA PHE A 365 -11.69 20.84 0.68
C PHE A 365 -13.07 21.42 0.37
N VAL A 366 -14.12 20.59 0.29
CA VAL A 366 -15.50 21.06 0.05
C VAL A 366 -15.94 21.98 1.19
N VAL A 367 -15.71 21.60 2.45
CA VAL A 367 -16.05 22.41 3.61
C VAL A 367 -15.23 23.71 3.64
N MET A 368 -13.95 23.67 3.26
CA MET A 368 -13.12 24.86 3.09
C MET A 368 -13.78 25.87 2.14
N VAL A 369 -14.26 25.41 0.97
CA VAL A 369 -14.90 26.26 -0.04
C VAL A 369 -16.23 26.80 0.47
N LEU A 370 -17.08 25.94 1.05
CA LEU A 370 -18.41 26.32 1.54
C LEU A 370 -18.35 27.30 2.73
N LYS A 371 -17.41 27.09 3.65
CA LYS A 371 -17.23 27.93 4.84
C LYS A 371 -16.29 29.11 4.59
N LYS A 372 -15.61 29.15 3.44
CA LYS A 372 -14.58 30.15 3.09
C LYS A 372 -13.49 30.26 4.15
N GLN A 373 -13.11 29.12 4.73
CA GLN A 373 -12.14 29.00 5.80
C GLN A 373 -11.03 28.02 5.40
N TRP A 374 -9.86 28.55 5.06
CA TRP A 374 -8.70 27.78 4.58
C TRP A 374 -8.13 26.81 5.63
N LEU A 375 -8.51 26.96 6.90
CA LEU A 375 -8.15 26.06 7.99
C LEU A 375 -8.63 24.61 7.78
N TYR A 376 -9.79 24.42 7.16
CA TYR A 376 -10.26 23.09 6.76
C TYR A 376 -9.34 22.48 5.69
N GLY A 377 -8.78 23.31 4.80
CA GLY A 377 -7.77 22.90 3.83
C GLY A 377 -6.46 22.50 4.48
N ALA A 378 -6.01 23.23 5.52
CA ALA A 378 -4.82 22.88 6.29
C ALA A 378 -5.01 21.53 7.00
N ALA A 379 -6.19 21.32 7.60
CA ALA A 379 -6.52 20.04 8.23
C ALA A 379 -6.58 18.90 7.21
N ALA A 380 -7.20 19.13 6.04
CA ALA A 380 -7.22 18.17 4.94
C ALA A 380 -5.82 17.80 4.45
N ALA A 381 -4.93 18.78 4.32
CA ALA A 381 -3.54 18.57 3.94
C ALA A 381 -2.78 17.74 4.97
N ALA A 382 -2.95 18.02 6.27
CA ALA A 382 -2.35 17.26 7.35
C ALA A 382 -2.89 15.82 7.42
N THR A 383 -4.20 15.61 7.31
CA THR A 383 -4.78 14.26 7.27
C THR A 383 -4.28 13.48 6.06
N GLY A 384 -4.27 14.10 4.87
CA GLY A 384 -3.73 13.52 3.64
C GLY A 384 -2.27 13.10 3.79
N PHE A 385 -1.42 14.02 4.27
CA PHE A 385 0.00 13.76 4.50
C PHE A 385 0.23 12.62 5.49
N LEU A 386 -0.33 12.71 6.70
CA LEU A 386 -0.06 11.76 7.79
C LEU A 386 -0.55 10.34 7.47
N VAL A 387 -1.70 10.21 6.82
CA VAL A 387 -2.23 8.89 6.47
C VAL A 387 -1.48 8.28 5.28
N LEU A 388 -1.16 9.06 4.23
CA LEU A 388 -0.43 8.53 3.07
C LEU A 388 1.01 8.13 3.41
N ILE A 389 1.71 8.96 4.20
CA ILE A 389 3.07 8.60 4.63
C ILE A 389 3.03 7.34 5.49
N THR A 390 2.02 7.18 6.35
CA THR A 390 1.85 5.94 7.13
C THR A 390 1.58 4.75 6.19
N ALA A 391 0.62 4.86 5.27
CA ALA A 391 0.27 3.78 4.35
C ALA A 391 1.45 3.33 3.47
N THR A 392 2.30 4.25 3.03
CA THR A 392 3.41 3.96 2.11
C THR A 392 4.71 3.59 2.83
N GLN A 393 5.02 4.19 3.99
CA GLN A 393 6.34 4.07 4.63
C GLN A 393 6.40 3.09 5.81
N THR A 394 5.27 2.70 6.42
CA THR A 394 5.30 1.83 7.61
C THR A 394 5.11 0.34 7.30
N GLY A 395 5.21 -0.06 6.03
CA GLY A 395 5.09 -1.46 5.62
C GLY A 395 3.70 -2.07 5.85
N ILE A 396 2.65 -1.27 5.67
CA ILE A 396 1.27 -1.73 5.80
C ILE A 396 0.98 -2.84 4.76
N PRO A 397 0.38 -3.97 5.14
CA PRO A 397 0.01 -5.04 4.20
C PRO A 397 -0.93 -4.56 3.08
N GLY A 398 -0.85 -5.21 1.92
CA GLY A 398 -1.75 -4.95 0.79
C GLY A 398 -1.33 -3.80 -0.15
N GLN A 399 -0.07 -3.36 -0.11
CA GLN A 399 0.46 -2.40 -1.08
C GLN A 399 0.33 -2.90 -2.52
N HIS A 400 0.47 -4.21 -2.73
CA HIS A 400 0.25 -4.86 -4.02
C HIS A 400 -1.23 -5.06 -4.32
N ILE A 401 -1.58 -5.08 -5.61
CA ILE A 401 -2.97 -5.27 -6.05
C ILE A 401 -3.27 -6.77 -6.04
N GLU A 402 -4.11 -7.16 -5.08
CA GLU A 402 -4.55 -8.55 -4.86
C GLU A 402 -5.99 -8.78 -5.35
N ARG A 403 -6.35 -10.05 -5.55
CA ARG A 403 -7.69 -10.52 -5.95
C ARG A 403 -8.77 -10.05 -4.97
N GLU A 404 -9.98 -9.73 -5.47
CA GLU A 404 -11.15 -9.45 -4.63
C GLU A 404 -11.41 -10.56 -3.60
N ALA A 405 -11.50 -10.21 -2.32
CA ALA A 405 -11.95 -11.15 -1.31
C ALA A 405 -13.38 -11.57 -1.63
N ALA A 406 -13.66 -12.88 -1.61
CA ALA A 406 -14.94 -13.44 -2.03
C ALA A 406 -16.14 -12.73 -1.39
N ILE A 407 -16.04 -12.41 -0.10
CA ILE A 407 -17.10 -11.74 0.65
C ILE A 407 -17.41 -10.32 0.15
N LEU A 408 -16.42 -9.56 -0.34
CA LEU A 408 -16.64 -8.21 -0.89
C LEU A 408 -17.38 -8.23 -2.23
N ASN A 409 -17.33 -9.35 -2.96
CA ASN A 409 -18.10 -9.52 -4.20
C ASN A 409 -19.55 -9.99 -3.96
N THR A 410 -19.91 -10.38 -2.72
CA THR A 410 -21.25 -10.90 -2.43
C THR A 410 -22.36 -9.87 -2.50
N SER A 411 -22.05 -8.58 -2.23
CA SER A 411 -23.10 -7.56 -2.16
C SER A 411 -22.59 -6.14 -2.37
N VAL A 412 -23.34 -5.38 -3.16
CA VAL A 412 -23.17 -3.92 -3.30
C VAL A 412 -23.37 -3.20 -1.95
N LEU A 413 -24.21 -3.76 -1.07
CA LEU A 413 -24.48 -3.18 0.25
C LEU A 413 -23.22 -3.14 1.13
N LEU A 414 -22.37 -4.17 1.06
CA LEU A 414 -21.09 -4.19 1.76
C LEU A 414 -20.16 -3.09 1.26
N LYS A 415 -20.13 -2.85 -0.06
CA LYS A 415 -19.33 -1.77 -0.66
C LYS A 415 -19.77 -0.40 -0.16
N TYR A 416 -21.08 -0.16 -0.04
CA TYR A 416 -21.61 1.07 0.55
C TYR A 416 -21.34 1.18 2.05
N HIS A 417 -21.52 0.10 2.81
CA HIS A 417 -21.20 0.05 4.24
C HIS A 417 -19.74 0.47 4.50
N VAL A 418 -18.79 -0.25 3.89
CA VAL A 418 -17.35 -0.02 4.10
C VAL A 418 -16.97 1.38 3.66
N THR A 419 -17.39 1.83 2.48
CA THR A 419 -17.06 3.20 1.99
C THR A 419 -17.61 4.28 2.92
N THR A 420 -18.82 4.10 3.45
CA THR A 420 -19.42 5.03 4.42
C THR A 420 -18.63 5.06 5.73
N VAL A 421 -18.25 3.89 6.26
CA VAL A 421 -17.42 3.80 7.47
C VAL A 421 -16.04 4.45 7.24
N LEU A 422 -15.36 4.17 6.13
CA LEU A 422 -14.07 4.79 5.80
C LEU A 422 -14.18 6.31 5.67
N THR A 423 -15.26 6.81 5.07
CA THR A 423 -15.55 8.25 5.02
C THR A 423 -15.69 8.82 6.44
N SER A 424 -16.40 8.14 7.33
CA SER A 424 -16.54 8.58 8.72
C SER A 424 -15.21 8.59 9.48
N TYR A 425 -14.35 7.59 9.28
CA TYR A 425 -13.01 7.54 9.88
C TYR A 425 -12.12 8.65 9.35
N GLY A 426 -12.24 8.99 8.06
CA GLY A 426 -11.59 10.16 7.47
C GLY A 426 -12.03 11.47 8.13
N LEU A 427 -13.33 11.64 8.39
CA LEU A 427 -13.85 12.80 9.11
C LEU A 427 -13.40 12.85 10.57
N ILE A 428 -13.35 11.71 11.26
CA ILE A 428 -12.80 11.58 12.62
C ILE A 428 -11.33 12.02 12.63
N ALA A 429 -10.51 11.55 11.69
CA ALA A 429 -9.12 11.95 11.54
C ALA A 429 -8.99 13.45 11.24
N LEU A 430 -9.83 14.00 10.37
CA LEU A 430 -9.87 15.43 10.08
C LEU A 430 -10.23 16.25 11.33
N GLY A 431 -11.24 15.83 12.09
CA GLY A 431 -11.66 16.49 13.34
C GLY A 431 -10.58 16.42 14.43
N PHE A 432 -9.84 15.32 14.50
CA PHE A 432 -8.65 15.20 15.34
C PHE A 432 -7.59 16.24 14.98
N ILE A 433 -7.25 16.40 13.69
CA ILE A 433 -6.25 17.40 13.27
C ILE A 433 -6.71 18.83 13.60
N ILE A 434 -7.99 19.16 13.34
CA ILE A 434 -8.54 20.48 13.71
C ILE A 434 -8.46 20.67 15.24
N SER A 435 -8.72 19.63 16.02
CA SER A 435 -8.61 19.67 17.48
C SER A 435 -7.16 19.86 17.94
N LEU A 436 -6.17 19.27 17.26
CA LEU A 436 -4.76 19.55 17.53
C LEU A 436 -4.41 21.01 17.25
N PHE A 437 -4.92 21.60 16.16
CA PHE A 437 -4.75 23.03 15.88
C PHE A 437 -5.40 23.89 16.98
N TYR A 438 -6.57 23.51 17.49
CA TYR A 438 -7.22 24.17 18.63
C TYR A 438 -6.33 24.12 19.88
N LEU A 439 -5.86 22.93 20.26
CA LEU A 439 -5.05 22.73 21.46
C LEU A 439 -3.70 23.47 21.35
N ALA A 440 -3.06 23.41 20.19
CA ALA A 440 -1.82 24.15 19.93
C ALA A 440 -2.03 25.67 20.07
N THR A 441 -3.13 26.19 19.53
CA THR A 441 -3.48 27.62 19.65
C THR A 441 -3.79 28.00 21.10
N HIS A 442 -4.57 27.18 21.81
CA HIS A 442 -4.98 27.41 23.19
C HIS A 442 -3.80 27.39 24.18
N TYR A 443 -2.97 26.35 24.11
CA TYR A 443 -1.80 26.23 24.98
C TYR A 443 -0.64 27.12 24.54
N GLY A 444 -0.48 27.37 23.23
CA GLY A 444 0.51 28.31 22.72
C GLY A 444 0.31 29.71 23.29
N ALA A 445 -0.94 30.19 23.32
CA ALA A 445 -1.31 31.47 23.94
C ALA A 445 -1.06 31.51 25.46
N LYS A 446 -1.05 30.35 26.13
CA LYS A 446 -0.84 30.23 27.59
C LYS A 446 0.64 30.13 27.98
N TYR A 447 1.47 29.43 27.20
CA TYR A 447 2.86 29.10 27.57
C TYR A 447 3.91 30.03 26.96
N PHE A 448 3.70 30.58 25.76
CA PHE A 448 4.68 31.48 25.13
C PHE A 448 4.59 32.93 25.60
N GLY A 449 3.70 33.23 26.56
CA GLY A 449 3.41 34.61 26.98
C GLY A 449 2.84 35.45 25.83
N ARG A 450 2.20 36.56 26.19
CA ARG A 450 1.83 37.60 25.22
C ARG A 450 3.10 38.31 24.71
N SER A 451 3.87 37.69 23.82
CA SER A 451 5.00 38.34 23.12
C SER A 451 5.35 37.65 21.81
N GLU A 452 5.73 38.45 20.81
CA GLU A 452 6.12 38.16 19.41
C GLU A 452 5.18 37.30 18.54
N ALA A 453 4.77 36.11 18.98
CA ALA A 453 3.84 35.26 18.23
C ALA A 453 2.45 35.90 18.06
N GLU A 454 2.02 36.66 19.08
CA GLU A 454 0.80 37.48 19.05
C GLU A 454 0.94 38.73 18.17
N LEU A 455 2.15 39.28 18.03
CA LEU A 455 2.45 40.40 17.13
C LEU A 455 2.37 39.96 15.65
N VAL A 456 2.80 38.72 15.38
CA VAL A 456 2.74 38.06 14.07
C VAL A 456 1.28 37.69 13.71
N ALA A 457 0.49 37.21 14.66
CA ALA A 457 -0.95 36.96 14.48
C ALA A 457 -1.80 38.26 14.37
N ALA A 458 -1.39 39.35 15.02
CA ALA A 458 -2.11 40.64 15.03
C ALA A 458 -1.79 41.55 13.84
N GLY A 459 -0.53 41.55 13.36
CA GLY A 459 -0.15 42.26 12.15
C GLY A 459 -0.91 41.77 10.90
N ALA A 460 -1.42 40.54 10.94
CA ALA A 460 -2.20 39.91 9.87
C ALA A 460 -3.69 40.36 9.79
N LEU A 461 -4.23 41.07 10.79
CA LEU A 461 -5.62 41.53 10.83
C LEU A 461 -5.78 43.06 10.69
N GLY A 462 -4.70 43.81 10.55
CA GLY A 462 -4.74 45.27 10.34
C GLY A 462 -5.29 46.06 11.53
N THR A 463 -5.30 45.48 12.73
CA THR A 463 -5.79 46.12 13.94
C THR A 463 -4.62 46.38 14.88
N GLY A 464 -4.41 47.68 15.21
CA GLY A 464 -3.42 48.11 16.19
C GLY A 464 -3.60 47.44 17.55
N GLU A 465 -2.67 47.70 18.48
CA GLU A 465 -2.35 47.00 19.75
C GLU A 465 -3.52 46.46 20.63
N THR A 466 -4.77 46.89 20.42
CA THR A 466 -6.00 46.35 21.04
C THR A 466 -6.64 45.17 20.30
N GLY A 467 -6.23 44.88 19.05
CA GLY A 467 -6.81 43.86 18.16
C GLY A 467 -6.25 42.45 18.30
N VAL A 468 -5.15 42.29 19.03
CA VAL A 468 -4.38 41.03 19.15
C VAL A 468 -5.17 39.96 19.92
N SER A 469 -5.79 40.33 21.05
CA SER A 469 -6.58 39.39 21.87
C SER A 469 -7.87 38.93 21.17
N LEU A 470 -8.43 39.76 20.28
CA LEU A 470 -9.58 39.45 19.44
C LEU A 470 -9.24 38.42 18.35
N GLY A 471 -8.00 38.41 17.85
CA GLY A 471 -7.53 37.48 16.81
C GLY A 471 -7.44 36.03 17.30
N THR A 472 -6.83 35.80 18.46
CA THR A 472 -6.73 34.46 19.07
C THR A 472 -8.10 33.91 19.45
N GLN A 473 -8.96 34.72 20.07
CA GLN A 473 -10.33 34.30 20.41
C GLN A 473 -11.16 33.97 19.18
N ARG A 474 -11.02 34.75 18.10
CA ARG A 474 -11.68 34.46 16.81
C ARG A 474 -11.19 33.15 16.22
N THR A 475 -9.88 32.91 16.21
CA THR A 475 -9.30 31.66 15.70
C THR A 475 -9.80 30.46 16.51
N LEU A 476 -9.77 30.54 17.85
CA LEU A 476 -10.28 29.47 18.70
C LEU A 476 -11.76 29.20 18.43
N LYS A 477 -12.57 30.25 18.21
CA LYS A 477 -13.99 30.10 17.84
C LYS A 477 -14.19 29.46 16.46
N ASP A 478 -13.35 29.81 15.48
CA ASP A 478 -13.39 29.23 14.14
C ASP A 478 -12.98 27.75 14.18
N LEU A 479 -11.91 27.41 14.91
CA LEU A 479 -11.47 26.03 15.17
C LEU A 479 -12.53 25.22 15.92
N ASP A 480 -13.18 25.84 16.90
CA ASP A 480 -14.26 25.24 17.67
C ASP A 480 -15.46 24.85 16.79
N THR A 481 -15.89 25.81 15.96
CA THR A 481 -16.97 25.64 14.99
C THR A 481 -16.61 24.58 13.95
N ALA A 482 -15.35 24.59 13.49
CA ALA A 482 -14.82 23.63 12.53
C ALA A 482 -14.82 22.21 13.10
N THR A 483 -14.32 22.05 14.32
CA THR A 483 -14.31 20.77 15.03
C THR A 483 -15.74 20.23 15.15
N MET A 484 -16.67 21.04 15.64
CA MET A 484 -18.07 20.63 15.79
C MET A 484 -18.75 20.25 14.48
N THR A 485 -18.50 21.03 13.41
CA THR A 485 -19.05 20.72 12.08
C THR A 485 -18.58 19.35 11.59
N ILE A 486 -17.27 19.08 11.68
CA ILE A 486 -16.69 17.82 11.20
C ILE A 486 -17.11 16.63 12.08
N LEU A 487 -17.13 16.79 13.40
CA LEU A 487 -17.51 15.70 14.31
C LEU A 487 -19.00 15.34 14.20
N GLN A 488 -19.88 16.30 13.94
CA GLN A 488 -21.29 16.01 13.66
C GLN A 488 -21.45 15.24 12.36
N LEU A 489 -20.73 15.61 11.30
CA LEU A 489 -20.72 14.85 10.04
C LEU A 489 -20.20 13.43 10.28
N ALA A 490 -19.08 13.28 10.99
CA ALA A 490 -18.51 11.99 11.34
C ALA A 490 -19.50 11.09 12.10
N PHE A 491 -20.20 11.64 13.11
CA PHE A 491 -21.20 10.92 13.89
C PHE A 491 -22.34 10.37 13.03
N TRP A 492 -22.92 11.21 12.17
CA TRP A 492 -24.03 10.79 11.30
C TRP A 492 -23.56 9.79 10.24
N THR A 493 -22.42 10.03 9.61
CA THR A 493 -21.87 9.12 8.60
C THR A 493 -21.51 7.76 9.22
N LEU A 494 -20.89 7.73 10.40
CA LEU A 494 -20.59 6.48 11.11
C LEU A 494 -21.86 5.73 11.50
N GLY A 495 -22.89 6.44 12.00
CA GLY A 495 -24.18 5.84 12.34
C GLY A 495 -24.85 5.18 11.12
N VAL A 496 -24.91 5.88 9.98
CA VAL A 496 -25.41 5.30 8.72
C VAL A 496 -24.55 4.09 8.30
N GLY A 497 -23.23 4.19 8.42
CA GLY A 497 -22.32 3.07 8.18
C GLY A 497 -22.68 1.85 9.01
N ILE A 498 -22.80 1.99 10.33
CA ILE A 498 -23.16 0.89 11.25
C ILE A 498 -24.51 0.26 10.87
N LEU A 499 -25.52 1.06 10.54
CA LEU A 499 -26.83 0.56 10.10
C LEU A 499 -26.77 -0.21 8.77
N LEU A 500 -26.00 0.28 7.80
CA LEU A 500 -25.78 -0.44 6.53
C LEU A 500 -25.05 -1.77 6.76
N GLY A 501 -24.13 -1.80 7.73
CA GLY A 501 -23.41 -3.02 8.13
C GLY A 501 -24.35 -4.05 8.75
N ALA A 502 -25.20 -3.62 9.68
CA ALA A 502 -26.21 -4.46 10.30
C ALA A 502 -27.20 -5.05 9.27
N TRP A 503 -27.61 -4.24 8.29
CA TRP A 503 -28.48 -4.71 7.21
C TRP A 503 -27.78 -5.75 6.32
N TRP A 504 -26.50 -5.52 5.98
CA TRP A 504 -25.73 -6.49 5.21
C TRP A 504 -25.50 -7.79 5.99
N ALA A 505 -25.24 -7.71 7.30
CA ALA A 505 -25.06 -8.87 8.17
C ALA A 505 -26.32 -9.73 8.22
N ASP A 506 -27.51 -9.13 8.28
CA ASP A 506 -28.78 -9.87 8.21
C ASP A 506 -28.91 -10.63 6.90
N HIS A 507 -28.64 -9.96 5.77
CA HIS A 507 -28.73 -10.57 4.46
C HIS A 507 -27.71 -11.72 4.25
N SER A 508 -26.53 -11.60 4.85
CA SER A 508 -25.40 -12.52 4.58
C SER A 508 -25.27 -13.63 5.61
N TRP A 509 -25.56 -13.35 6.88
CA TRP A 509 -25.37 -14.27 8.01
C TRP A 509 -26.68 -14.59 8.75
N GLY A 510 -27.82 -14.04 8.31
CA GLY A 510 -29.13 -14.28 8.91
C GLY A 510 -29.33 -13.61 10.29
N ARG A 511 -28.47 -12.65 10.66
CA ARG A 511 -28.60 -11.88 11.91
C ARG A 511 -28.07 -10.46 11.76
N TRP A 512 -28.68 -9.52 12.49
CA TRP A 512 -28.46 -8.08 12.30
C TRP A 512 -27.24 -7.58 13.08
N TRP A 513 -26.86 -8.28 14.15
CA TRP A 513 -25.75 -7.93 15.03
C TRP A 513 -25.28 -9.17 15.81
N ALA A 514 -23.97 -9.31 15.99
CA ALA A 514 -23.33 -10.45 16.65
C ALA A 514 -22.46 -10.06 17.85
N PHE A 515 -22.28 -8.75 18.12
CA PHE A 515 -21.35 -8.24 19.12
C PHE A 515 -19.93 -8.77 18.95
N ASP A 516 -19.50 -9.01 17.70
CA ASP A 516 -18.09 -9.31 17.48
C ASP A 516 -17.22 -8.10 17.85
N PRO A 517 -15.91 -8.28 18.05
CA PRO A 517 -15.03 -7.19 18.45
C PRO A 517 -15.16 -5.94 17.57
N LYS A 518 -15.29 -6.06 16.24
CA LYS A 518 -15.38 -4.87 15.38
C LYS A 518 -16.70 -4.15 15.52
N GLU A 519 -17.81 -4.90 15.48
CA GLU A 519 -19.15 -4.36 15.71
C GLU A 519 -19.21 -3.60 17.05
N THR A 520 -18.72 -4.21 18.12
CA THR A 520 -18.72 -3.63 19.47
C THR A 520 -17.89 -2.34 19.54
N TRP A 521 -16.66 -2.36 19.02
CA TRP A 521 -15.79 -1.18 19.06
C TRP A 521 -16.24 -0.05 18.11
N ALA A 522 -16.89 -0.38 16.99
CA ALA A 522 -17.56 0.60 16.14
C ALA A 522 -18.71 1.30 16.89
N LEU A 523 -19.52 0.55 17.64
CA LEU A 523 -20.57 1.11 18.49
C LEU A 523 -19.99 1.99 19.61
N VAL A 524 -18.92 1.55 20.28
CA VAL A 524 -18.22 2.35 21.30
C VAL A 524 -17.70 3.66 20.69
N THR A 525 -17.07 3.61 19.52
CA THR A 525 -16.62 4.81 18.79
C THR A 525 -17.79 5.75 18.52
N TRP A 526 -18.92 5.24 18.04
CA TRP A 526 -20.12 6.04 17.78
C TRP A 526 -20.68 6.69 19.05
N ILE A 527 -20.72 5.97 20.17
CA ILE A 527 -21.15 6.49 21.48
C ILE A 527 -20.20 7.59 21.98
N VAL A 528 -18.89 7.44 21.80
CA VAL A 528 -17.93 8.50 22.17
C VAL A 528 -18.25 9.80 21.44
N TYR A 529 -18.51 9.74 20.13
CA TYR A 529 -18.90 10.93 19.36
C TYR A 529 -20.30 11.45 19.71
N LEU A 530 -21.23 10.57 20.08
CA LEU A 530 -22.51 10.95 20.65
C LEU A 530 -22.31 11.79 21.93
N ILE A 531 -21.44 11.31 22.85
CA ILE A 531 -21.09 12.03 24.09
C ILE A 531 -20.47 13.38 23.75
N VAL A 532 -19.53 13.46 22.80
CA VAL A 532 -18.91 14.74 22.39
C VAL A 532 -19.97 15.77 21.96
N ILE A 533 -20.96 15.35 21.18
CA ILE A 533 -22.06 16.22 20.73
C ILE A 533 -22.98 16.58 21.91
N HIS A 534 -23.31 15.63 22.79
CA HIS A 534 -24.23 15.87 23.90
C HIS A 534 -23.64 16.79 24.98
N VAL A 535 -22.34 16.64 25.26
CA VAL A 535 -21.62 17.49 26.20
C VAL A 535 -21.69 18.97 25.80
N ARG A 536 -21.90 19.29 24.51
CA ARG A 536 -22.10 20.68 24.07
C ARG A 536 -23.40 21.33 24.50
N PHE A 537 -24.42 20.55 24.83
CA PHE A 537 -25.67 21.06 25.37
C PHE A 537 -25.60 21.29 26.88
N THR A 538 -24.49 20.93 27.53
CA THR A 538 -24.29 21.13 28.98
C THR A 538 -23.61 22.47 29.29
N ASN A 539 -23.76 22.96 30.52
CA ASN A 539 -23.17 24.21 31.00
C ASN A 539 -21.70 24.06 31.44
N LEU A 540 -20.83 23.61 30.53
CA LEU A 540 -19.38 23.61 30.77
C LEU A 540 -18.77 25.01 30.56
N LYS A 541 -17.76 25.33 31.37
CA LYS A 541 -16.99 26.60 31.29
C LYS A 541 -16.19 26.71 29.98
N ASP A 542 -15.41 25.68 29.62
CA ASP A 542 -14.54 25.68 28.42
C ASP A 542 -14.97 24.64 27.38
N ARG A 543 -16.13 24.89 26.76
CA ARG A 543 -16.76 23.94 25.80
C ARG A 543 -15.83 23.50 24.67
N GLY A 544 -15.01 24.43 24.15
CA GLY A 544 -14.10 24.14 23.04
C GLY A 544 -12.90 23.29 23.44
N LEU A 545 -12.28 23.59 24.58
CA LEU A 545 -11.18 22.80 25.11
C LEU A 545 -11.62 21.36 25.43
N THR A 546 -12.78 21.20 26.07
CA THR A 546 -13.34 19.87 26.36
C THR A 546 -13.58 19.09 25.09
N THR A 547 -14.14 19.71 24.06
CA THR A 547 -14.39 19.03 22.79
C THR A 547 -13.12 18.63 22.07
N ALA A 548 -12.10 19.50 22.05
CA ALA A 548 -10.85 19.19 21.39
C ALA A 548 -10.19 17.95 22.01
N TRP A 549 -10.17 17.85 23.35
CA TRP A 549 -9.67 16.67 24.05
C TRP A 549 -10.54 15.43 23.85
N LEU A 550 -11.87 15.57 23.86
CA LEU A 550 -12.77 14.46 23.57
C LEU A 550 -12.62 13.96 22.11
N SER A 551 -12.34 14.86 21.16
CA SER A 551 -12.03 14.48 19.78
C SER A 551 -10.73 13.68 19.69
N VAL A 552 -9.71 14.06 20.46
CA VAL A 552 -8.45 13.32 20.56
C VAL A 552 -8.67 11.92 21.14
N ALA A 553 -9.42 11.83 22.24
CA ALA A 553 -9.76 10.54 22.84
C ALA A 553 -10.59 9.67 21.89
N GLY A 554 -11.60 10.24 21.21
CA GLY A 554 -12.41 9.54 20.22
C GLY A 554 -11.60 9.03 19.02
N PHE A 555 -10.60 9.78 18.57
CA PHE A 555 -9.69 9.33 17.51
C PHE A 555 -8.85 8.13 17.96
N VAL A 556 -8.36 8.11 19.19
CA VAL A 556 -7.63 6.96 19.76
C VAL A 556 -8.53 5.72 19.84
N VAL A 557 -9.80 5.88 20.24
CA VAL A 557 -10.79 4.77 20.25
C VAL A 557 -11.08 4.27 18.83
N MET A 558 -11.18 5.18 17.86
CA MET A 558 -11.32 4.80 16.44
C MET A 558 -10.09 4.04 15.95
N LEU A 559 -8.86 4.48 16.27
CA LEU A 559 -7.63 3.77 15.91
C LEU A 559 -7.57 2.37 16.52
N TRP A 560 -8.04 2.20 17.75
CA TRP A 560 -8.18 0.86 18.35
C TRP A 560 -9.17 -0.01 17.56
N THR A 561 -10.30 0.54 17.15
CA THR A 561 -11.27 -0.17 16.29
C THR A 561 -10.67 -0.55 14.94
N TYR A 562 -9.92 0.36 14.33
CA TYR A 562 -9.40 0.21 12.96
C TYR A 562 -8.14 -0.66 12.88
N PHE A 563 -7.19 -0.53 13.81
CA PHE A 563 -5.95 -1.32 13.85
C PHE A 563 -5.94 -2.39 14.94
N GLY A 564 -6.30 -2.01 16.17
CA GLY A 564 -6.20 -2.88 17.34
C GLY A 564 -7.04 -4.15 17.21
N VAL A 565 -8.31 -4.00 16.84
CA VAL A 565 -9.21 -5.14 16.66
C VAL A 565 -8.76 -6.03 15.50
N ASN A 566 -8.30 -5.46 14.38
CA ASN A 566 -7.85 -6.22 13.21
C ASN A 566 -6.62 -7.08 13.50
N LEU A 567 -5.69 -6.57 14.32
CA LEU A 567 -4.38 -7.19 14.52
C LEU A 567 -4.31 -8.09 15.76
N LEU A 568 -5.19 -7.87 16.76
CA LEU A 568 -5.06 -8.48 18.09
C LEU A 568 -6.24 -9.36 18.49
N LEU A 569 -7.40 -9.24 17.85
CA LEU A 569 -8.61 -9.96 18.25
C LEU A 569 -9.14 -10.86 17.11
N PRO A 570 -9.53 -12.11 17.40
CA PRO A 570 -10.17 -12.97 16.42
C PRO A 570 -11.57 -12.42 16.07
N GLY A 571 -11.94 -12.42 14.79
CA GLY A 571 -13.28 -11.99 14.36
C GLY A 571 -13.56 -12.22 12.88
N LEU A 572 -14.85 -12.29 12.51
CA LEU A 572 -15.34 -12.48 11.13
C LEU A 572 -14.93 -11.34 10.17
N HIS A 573 -14.42 -10.25 10.74
CA HIS A 573 -13.99 -9.07 10.03
C HIS A 573 -12.45 -8.95 9.94
N ALA A 574 -11.68 -9.92 10.43
CA ALA A 574 -10.22 -9.88 10.33
C ALA A 574 -9.78 -10.02 8.86
N TYR A 575 -9.69 -8.89 8.16
CA TYR A 575 -9.24 -8.77 6.75
C TYR A 575 -7.76 -8.38 6.67
N ALA A 576 -6.98 -8.65 7.72
CA ALA A 576 -5.59 -8.26 7.87
C ALA A 576 -4.62 -9.31 7.31
#